data_AF-A0A2W4KYA8-F1
#
_entry.id   AF-A0A2W4KYA8-F1
#
_cell.length_a   1.000
_cell.length_b   1.000
_cell.length_c   1.000
_cell.angle_alpha   90.00
_cell.angle_beta   90.00
_cell.angle_gamma   90.00
#
_symmetry.space_group_name_H-M   'P 1'
#
loop_
_entity.id
_entity.type
_entity.pdbx_description
1 polymer ?
#
loop_
_entity_poly.entity_id
_entity_poly.type
_entity_poly.pdbx_seq_one_letter_code
_entity_poly.pdbx_strand_id
1 'polypeptide(L)'
;MPRRMRLLPLVASLSLGALGVACRPAIGDECESSVDCSQGGDRLCDLTQPGGYCTIFDCEQGTCPDDSVCVAFGTQLSPLPGCASSDFSRFTRTFCMAPCESNEDCRSGYVCEDVGVPGNPWSAVVLDTDRSQRVCIVPYSAERLPEDRPTDVCAPGEPATAPEDAS
;
A
#
# COMPACT_ATOMS: atom_id res chain seq x y z
N MET A 1 -46.74 67.51 -16.62
CA MET A 1 -45.49 67.27 -15.86
C MET A 1 -45.01 65.84 -16.13
N PRO A 2 -43.89 65.62 -16.85
CA PRO A 2 -43.40 64.27 -17.15
C PRO A 2 -42.58 63.72 -15.96
N ARG A 3 -42.93 62.52 -15.47
CA ARG A 3 -42.16 61.78 -14.45
C ARG A 3 -40.94 61.14 -15.13
N ARG A 4 -39.75 61.54 -14.68
CA ARG A 4 -38.46 60.96 -15.12
C ARG A 4 -38.34 59.53 -14.59
N MET A 5 -38.30 58.57 -15.51
CA MET A 5 -38.00 57.16 -15.26
C MET A 5 -36.53 57.05 -14.79
N ARG A 6 -36.29 56.66 -13.54
CA ARG A 6 -34.94 56.36 -13.04
C ARG A 6 -34.58 54.94 -13.49
N LEU A 7 -33.69 54.82 -14.47
CA LEU A 7 -33.02 53.56 -14.79
C LEU A 7 -32.10 53.20 -13.61
N LEU A 8 -32.44 52.12 -12.91
CA LEU A 8 -31.58 51.49 -11.92
C LEU A 8 -30.54 50.65 -12.68
N PRO A 9 -29.23 50.80 -12.44
CA PRO A 9 -28.24 49.94 -13.07
C PRO A 9 -28.36 48.55 -12.45
N LEU A 10 -28.68 47.57 -13.29
CA LEU A 10 -28.69 46.16 -12.95
C LEU A 10 -27.23 45.73 -12.78
N VAL A 11 -26.73 45.78 -11.55
CA VAL A 11 -25.41 45.26 -11.18
C VAL A 11 -25.51 43.74 -11.30
N ALA A 12 -25.12 43.22 -12.47
CA ALA A 12 -24.99 41.79 -12.72
C ALA A 12 -23.83 41.26 -11.87
N SER A 13 -24.17 40.67 -10.72
CA SER A 13 -23.25 39.92 -9.88
C SER A 13 -22.84 38.65 -10.63
N LEU A 14 -21.71 38.72 -11.34
CA LEU A 14 -21.09 37.59 -12.01
C LEU A 14 -20.40 36.72 -10.94
N SER A 15 -21.17 35.85 -10.29
CA SER A 15 -20.66 34.81 -9.40
C SER A 15 -19.91 33.77 -10.24
N LEU A 16 -18.63 34.04 -10.51
CA LEU A 16 -17.73 33.11 -11.19
C LEU A 16 -17.52 31.91 -10.27
N GLY A 17 -18.26 30.83 -10.51
CA GLY A 17 -18.13 29.58 -9.77
C GLY A 17 -16.73 29.01 -9.95
N ALA A 18 -15.94 29.01 -8.88
CA ALA A 18 -14.71 28.25 -8.80
C ALA A 18 -15.06 26.75 -8.88
N LEU A 19 -14.85 26.15 -10.04
CA LEU A 19 -14.86 24.70 -10.20
C LEU A 19 -13.66 24.16 -9.40
N GLY A 20 -13.89 23.85 -8.13
CA GLY A 20 -12.92 23.18 -7.29
C GLY A 20 -12.63 21.80 -7.88
N VAL A 21 -11.43 21.63 -8.42
CA VAL A 21 -10.86 20.31 -8.60
C VAL A 21 -10.65 19.78 -7.18
N ALA A 22 -11.53 18.91 -6.71
CA ALA A 22 -11.27 18.19 -5.48
C ALA A 22 -10.05 17.31 -5.75
N CYS A 23 -8.90 17.69 -5.18
CA CYS A 23 -7.73 16.83 -5.20
C CYS A 23 -8.16 15.48 -4.63
N ARG A 24 -8.03 14.42 -5.44
CA ARG A 24 -8.25 13.06 -4.94
C ARG A 24 -7.09 12.73 -4.02
N PRO A 25 -7.35 12.20 -2.81
CA PRO A 25 -6.32 11.66 -1.93
C PRO A 25 -5.41 10.70 -2.70
N ALA A 26 -4.12 10.78 -2.47
CA ALA A 26 -3.10 9.95 -3.08
C ALA A 26 -2.91 8.64 -2.30
N ILE A 27 -2.19 7.69 -2.91
CA ILE A 27 -1.72 6.52 -2.18
C ILE A 27 -0.71 6.97 -1.13
N GLY A 28 -0.88 6.53 0.12
CA GLY A 28 -0.05 6.89 1.26
C GLY A 28 -0.51 8.07 2.10
N ASP A 29 -1.58 8.76 1.68
CA ASP A 29 -2.21 9.80 2.48
C ASP A 29 -2.80 9.24 3.79
N GLU A 30 -2.88 10.09 4.80
CA GLU A 30 -3.53 9.80 6.08
C GLU A 30 -5.05 9.71 5.91
N CYS A 31 -5.68 8.89 6.75
CA CYS A 31 -7.12 8.67 6.69
C CYS A 31 -7.68 8.10 7.99
N GLU A 32 -8.96 8.37 8.27
CA GLU A 32 -9.68 7.74 9.39
C GLU A 32 -10.75 6.76 8.88
N SER A 33 -11.16 6.90 7.63
CA SER A 33 -12.15 6.06 6.95
C SER A 33 -11.85 5.92 5.45
N SER A 34 -12.40 4.90 4.82
CA SER A 34 -12.22 4.68 3.37
C SER A 34 -12.80 5.80 2.50
N VAL A 35 -13.78 6.55 3.02
CA VAL A 35 -14.38 7.70 2.33
C VAL A 35 -13.38 8.85 2.20
N ASP A 36 -12.44 8.94 3.14
CA ASP A 36 -11.36 9.94 3.10
C ASP A 36 -10.37 9.66 1.98
N CYS A 37 -10.26 8.41 1.51
CA CYS A 37 -9.38 8.00 0.40
C CYS A 37 -10.10 8.00 -0.95
N SER A 38 -11.35 7.53 -0.97
CA SER A 38 -12.20 7.62 -2.15
C SER A 38 -13.69 7.49 -1.80
N GLN A 39 -14.46 8.50 -2.21
CA GLN A 39 -15.93 8.42 -2.21
C GLN A 39 -16.48 7.40 -3.21
N GLY A 40 -15.68 7.03 -4.24
CA GLY A 40 -16.05 6.06 -5.26
C GLY A 40 -15.71 4.61 -4.89
N GLY A 41 -14.98 4.39 -3.79
CA GLY A 41 -14.63 3.05 -3.29
C GLY A 41 -13.47 2.36 -4.00
N ASP A 42 -12.74 3.06 -4.88
CA ASP A 42 -11.53 2.51 -5.53
C ASP A 42 -10.30 2.44 -4.62
N ARG A 43 -10.37 3.06 -3.43
CA ARG A 43 -9.29 3.06 -2.42
C ARG A 43 -9.86 2.79 -1.04
N LEU A 44 -9.06 2.13 -0.22
CA LEU A 44 -9.34 1.79 1.17
C LEU A 44 -8.39 2.54 2.10
N CYS A 45 -8.90 2.93 3.26
CA CYS A 45 -8.06 3.35 4.38
C CYS A 45 -7.59 2.12 5.16
N ASP A 46 -6.31 1.79 5.10
CA ASP A 46 -5.70 0.78 5.96
C ASP A 46 -5.43 1.37 7.34
N LEU A 47 -6.29 1.05 8.30
CA LEU A 47 -6.17 1.49 9.69
C LEU A 47 -5.21 0.65 10.53
N THR A 48 -4.60 -0.39 9.97
CA THR A 48 -3.51 -1.13 10.64
C THR A 48 -2.20 -0.33 10.62
N GLN A 49 -2.14 0.69 9.76
CA GLN A 49 -1.04 1.60 9.58
C GLN A 49 -1.20 2.84 10.50
N PRO A 50 -0.10 3.36 11.11
CA PRO A 50 -0.15 4.57 11.93
C PRO A 50 -0.74 5.77 11.20
N GLY A 51 -1.83 6.34 11.74
CA GLY A 51 -2.54 7.48 11.14
C GLY A 51 -3.38 7.14 9.90
N GLY A 52 -3.58 5.85 9.62
CA GLY A 52 -4.26 5.37 8.41
C GLY A 52 -3.43 5.54 7.15
N TYR A 53 -3.63 4.68 6.17
CA TYR A 53 -2.90 4.75 4.92
C TYR A 53 -3.85 4.48 3.74
N CYS A 54 -4.05 5.48 2.88
CA CYS A 54 -4.83 5.31 1.67
C CYS A 54 -4.11 4.36 0.70
N THR A 55 -4.75 3.26 0.35
CA THR A 55 -4.18 2.20 -0.49
C THR A 55 -5.23 1.55 -1.38
N ILE A 56 -4.79 0.70 -2.31
CA ILE A 56 -5.63 -0.27 -3.00
C ILE A 56 -5.19 -1.65 -2.52
N PHE A 57 -6.14 -2.40 -1.96
CA PHE A 57 -5.94 -3.75 -1.47
C PHE A 57 -6.05 -4.76 -2.63
N ASP A 58 -5.29 -5.86 -2.54
CA ASP A 58 -5.27 -6.94 -3.55
C ASP A 58 -4.86 -6.44 -4.95
N CYS A 59 -3.88 -5.54 -5.03
CA CYS A 59 -3.30 -5.15 -6.32
C CYS A 59 -2.58 -6.33 -7.00
N GLU A 60 -2.62 -6.34 -8.32
CA GLU A 60 -1.79 -7.17 -9.19
C GLU A 60 -0.77 -6.31 -9.94
N GLN A 61 0.20 -6.96 -10.60
CA GLN A 61 1.21 -6.26 -11.40
C GLN A 61 0.56 -5.32 -12.43
N GLY A 62 0.95 -4.05 -12.39
CA GLY A 62 0.49 -2.98 -13.29
C GLY A 62 -0.91 -2.44 -12.98
N THR A 63 -1.57 -2.87 -11.91
CA THR A 63 -2.94 -2.40 -11.57
C THR A 63 -2.95 -1.15 -10.69
N CYS A 64 -1.83 -0.85 -10.03
CA CYS A 64 -1.68 0.37 -9.24
C CYS A 64 -1.64 1.62 -10.15
N PRO A 65 -2.25 2.74 -9.73
CA PRO A 65 -2.09 4.05 -10.38
C PRO A 65 -0.62 4.40 -10.63
N ASP A 66 -0.34 5.23 -11.64
CA ASP A 66 1.02 5.54 -12.10
C ASP A 66 1.94 6.11 -11.00
N ASP A 67 1.37 6.74 -9.98
CA ASP A 67 2.04 7.31 -8.82
C ASP A 67 2.16 6.32 -7.64
N SER A 68 1.99 5.02 -7.88
CA SER A 68 2.06 3.98 -6.86
C SER A 68 2.66 2.66 -7.37
N VAL A 69 3.05 1.79 -6.45
CA VAL A 69 3.75 0.53 -6.74
C VAL A 69 3.04 -0.61 -6.01
N CYS A 70 2.76 -1.71 -6.71
CA CYS A 70 2.18 -2.90 -6.10
C CYS A 70 3.24 -3.69 -5.32
N VAL A 71 3.03 -3.85 -4.00
CA VAL A 71 3.94 -4.56 -3.09
C VAL A 71 3.20 -5.69 -2.39
N ALA A 72 3.77 -6.89 -2.46
CA ALA A 72 3.32 -8.07 -1.72
C ALA A 72 4.03 -8.15 -0.37
N PHE A 73 3.30 -8.37 0.72
CA PHE A 73 3.83 -8.55 2.07
C PHE A 73 3.52 -9.95 2.60
N GLY A 74 4.37 -10.44 3.50
CA GLY A 74 4.20 -11.75 4.12
C GLY A 74 4.38 -12.90 3.13
N THR A 75 5.23 -12.69 2.11
CA THR A 75 5.46 -13.63 1.00
C THR A 75 6.11 -14.94 1.44
N GLN A 76 6.79 -14.93 2.58
CA GLN A 76 7.40 -16.10 3.20
C GLN A 76 6.53 -16.64 4.33
N LEU A 77 6.43 -17.97 4.46
CA LEU A 77 5.72 -18.60 5.58
C LEU A 77 6.45 -18.42 6.92
N SER A 78 7.77 -18.32 6.87
CA SER A 78 8.62 -18.16 8.05
C SER A 78 9.88 -17.37 7.69
N PRO A 79 10.33 -16.44 8.56
CA PRO A 79 11.60 -15.73 8.39
C PRO A 79 12.82 -16.58 8.78
N LEU A 80 12.63 -17.80 9.31
CA LEU A 80 13.74 -18.66 9.71
C LEU A 80 14.33 -19.38 8.47
N PRO A 81 15.66 -19.36 8.26
CA PRO A 81 16.29 -19.96 7.07
C PRO A 81 15.93 -21.44 6.84
N GLY A 82 15.82 -22.22 7.92
CA GLY A 82 15.43 -23.64 7.85
C GLY A 82 13.96 -23.91 7.56
N CYS A 83 13.13 -22.87 7.52
CA CYS A 83 11.68 -22.93 7.31
C CYS A 83 11.25 -22.19 6.02
N ALA A 84 12.20 -21.76 5.18
CA ALA A 84 11.90 -21.04 3.96
C ALA A 84 11.13 -21.93 2.98
N SER A 85 10.04 -21.41 2.42
CA SER A 85 9.28 -22.04 1.34
C SER A 85 9.58 -21.36 0.01
N SER A 86 9.64 -22.13 -1.07
CA SER A 86 9.76 -21.58 -2.43
C SER A 86 8.47 -20.95 -2.94
N ASP A 87 7.33 -21.29 -2.33
CA ASP A 87 6.02 -20.81 -2.75
C ASP A 87 5.65 -19.52 -2.02
N PHE A 88 4.90 -18.65 -2.70
CA PHE A 88 4.23 -17.52 -2.07
C PHE A 88 3.33 -18.04 -0.95
N SER A 89 3.55 -17.51 0.25
CA SER A 89 2.71 -17.76 1.41
C SER A 89 1.25 -17.49 1.07
N ARG A 90 0.35 -18.39 1.49
CA ARG A 90 -1.11 -18.18 1.42
C ARG A 90 -1.61 -16.98 2.23
N PHE A 91 -0.75 -16.41 3.08
CA PHE A 91 -1.02 -15.21 3.86
C PHE A 91 -0.49 -13.94 3.18
N THR A 92 0.04 -14.06 1.96
CA THR A 92 0.47 -12.92 1.16
C THR A 92 -0.69 -11.97 0.96
N ARG A 93 -0.43 -10.68 1.14
CA ARG A 93 -1.36 -9.60 0.82
C ARG A 93 -0.65 -8.56 -0.02
N THR A 94 -1.34 -7.99 -1.00
CA THR A 94 -0.77 -6.97 -1.88
C THR A 94 -1.44 -5.63 -1.65
N PHE A 95 -0.64 -4.57 -1.71
CA PHE A 95 -1.07 -3.21 -1.48
C PHE A 95 -0.37 -2.28 -2.46
N CYS A 96 -1.09 -1.28 -2.98
CA CYS A 96 -0.43 -0.15 -3.63
C CYS A 96 0.25 0.71 -2.55
N MET A 97 1.56 0.88 -2.71
CA MET A 97 2.42 1.66 -1.83
C MET A 97 2.92 2.92 -2.55
N ALA A 98 3.17 3.98 -1.78
CA ALA A 98 3.65 5.25 -2.30
C ALA A 98 5.16 5.11 -2.57
N PRO A 99 5.64 5.39 -3.80
CA PRO A 99 7.06 5.39 -4.10
C PRO A 99 7.74 6.56 -3.41
N CYS A 100 9.06 6.46 -3.20
CA CYS A 100 9.85 7.52 -2.60
C CYS A 100 11.29 7.48 -3.12
N GLU A 101 11.97 8.62 -3.09
CA GLU A 101 13.41 8.74 -3.34
C GLU A 101 14.17 8.88 -2.02
N SER A 102 13.58 9.59 -1.05
CA SER A 102 14.17 9.89 0.26
C SER A 102 13.11 9.90 1.38
N ASN A 103 13.56 9.95 2.64
CA ASN A 103 12.66 10.02 3.80
C ASN A 103 11.80 11.30 3.81
N GLU A 104 12.19 12.35 3.08
CA GLU A 104 11.45 13.61 3.03
C GLU A 104 10.18 13.51 2.16
N ASP A 105 10.11 12.50 1.28
CA ASP A 105 8.92 12.19 0.49
C ASP A 105 7.85 11.48 1.35
N CYS A 106 8.27 10.88 2.46
CA CYS A 106 7.40 10.12 3.34
C CYS A 106 6.85 11.00 4.46
N ARG A 107 5.58 10.76 4.81
CA ARG A 107 4.94 11.42 5.94
C ARG A 107 5.57 11.02 7.27
N SER A 108 5.34 11.81 8.31
CA SER A 108 5.85 11.54 9.65
C SER A 108 5.46 10.14 10.13
N GLY A 109 6.43 9.42 10.70
CA GLY A 109 6.26 8.01 11.11
C GLY A 109 6.55 6.98 10.03
N TYR A 110 6.86 7.41 8.80
CA TYR A 110 7.23 6.57 7.67
C TYR A 110 8.67 6.85 7.24
N VAL A 111 9.30 5.85 6.64
CA VAL A 111 10.66 5.91 6.09
C VAL A 111 10.64 5.41 4.66
N CYS A 112 11.57 5.94 3.85
CA CYS A 112 11.75 5.52 2.48
C CYS A 112 12.73 4.37 2.41
N GLU A 113 12.21 3.17 2.18
CA GLU A 113 12.99 1.94 2.20
C GLU A 113 12.92 1.21 0.86
N ASP A 114 14.04 0.61 0.47
CA ASP A 114 14.10 -0.30 -0.66
C ASP A 114 13.59 -1.67 -0.21
N VAL A 115 12.39 -2.03 -0.67
CA VAL A 115 11.74 -3.31 -0.35
C VAL A 115 11.86 -4.31 -1.51
N GLY A 116 12.49 -3.91 -2.62
CA GLY A 116 12.85 -4.81 -3.73
C GLY A 116 14.09 -5.65 -3.43
N VAL A 117 14.89 -5.28 -2.42
CA VAL A 117 16.05 -6.09 -2.02
C VAL A 117 15.62 -7.42 -1.41
N PRO A 118 16.23 -8.55 -1.81
CA PRO A 118 15.97 -9.85 -1.20
C PRO A 118 16.26 -9.85 0.30
N GLY A 119 15.39 -10.51 1.08
CA GLY A 119 15.59 -10.66 2.52
C GLY A 119 15.33 -9.38 3.34
N ASN A 120 14.64 -8.39 2.78
CA ASN A 120 14.18 -7.24 3.55
C ASN A 120 13.33 -7.70 4.77
N PRO A 121 13.40 -6.97 5.90
CA PRO A 121 12.81 -7.45 7.15
C PRO A 121 11.27 -7.47 7.15
N TRP A 122 10.61 -6.81 6.18
CA TRP A 122 9.16 -6.82 6.03
C TRP A 122 8.62 -8.05 5.28
N SER A 123 9.51 -8.95 4.80
CA SER A 123 9.13 -10.05 3.91
C SER A 123 8.29 -9.55 2.72
N ALA A 124 8.74 -8.44 2.15
CA ALA A 124 8.07 -7.75 1.06
C ALA A 124 8.69 -8.12 -0.30
N VAL A 125 7.88 -8.09 -1.35
CA VAL A 125 8.30 -8.25 -2.75
C VAL A 125 7.57 -7.23 -3.60
N VAL A 126 8.30 -6.47 -4.40
CA VAL A 126 7.71 -5.55 -5.37
C VAL A 126 7.24 -6.33 -6.59
N LEU A 127 5.95 -6.23 -6.92
CA LEU A 127 5.37 -6.89 -8.09
C LEU A 127 5.52 -6.04 -9.36
N ASP A 128 5.50 -4.71 -9.23
CA ASP A 128 5.73 -3.76 -10.33
C ASP A 128 7.24 -3.53 -10.54
N THR A 129 7.93 -4.54 -11.07
CA THR A 129 9.40 -4.55 -11.20
C THR A 129 9.95 -3.49 -12.17
N ASP A 130 9.09 -2.89 -12.99
CA ASP A 130 9.41 -1.79 -13.90
C ASP A 130 9.25 -0.40 -13.26
N ARG A 131 8.77 -0.34 -12.00
CA ARG A 131 8.59 0.88 -11.21
C ARG A 131 9.59 0.97 -10.05
N SER A 132 9.42 1.98 -9.19
CA SER A 132 10.26 2.18 -8.00
C SER A 132 10.29 0.91 -7.14
N GLN A 133 11.49 0.55 -6.66
CA GLN A 133 11.67 -0.50 -5.65
C GLN A 133 11.62 0.06 -4.22
N ARG A 134 11.58 1.38 -4.09
CA ARG A 134 11.55 2.11 -2.83
C ARG A 134 10.17 2.66 -2.55
N VAL A 135 9.68 2.44 -1.32
CA VAL A 135 8.33 2.87 -0.90
C VAL A 135 8.34 3.46 0.50
N CYS A 136 7.36 4.33 0.78
CA CYS A 136 7.10 4.80 2.13
C CYS A 136 6.46 3.70 2.96
N ILE A 137 7.15 3.31 4.04
CA ILE A 137 6.71 2.23 4.93
C ILE A 137 6.97 2.59 6.40
N VAL A 138 6.23 1.96 7.31
CA VAL A 138 6.49 2.07 8.74
C VAL A 138 7.86 1.46 9.05
N PRO A 139 8.72 2.13 9.84
CA PRO A 139 9.99 1.59 10.29
C PRO A 139 9.83 0.20 10.91
N TYR A 140 10.70 -0.73 10.51
CA TYR A 140 10.70 -2.06 11.08
C TYR A 140 10.99 -2.00 12.58
N SER A 141 10.10 -2.56 13.39
CA SER A 141 10.17 -2.48 14.86
C SER A 141 10.22 -3.84 15.54
N ALA A 142 10.17 -4.94 14.79
CA ALA A 142 10.28 -6.28 15.35
C ALA A 142 11.72 -6.57 15.79
N GLU A 143 11.87 -7.28 16.91
CA GLU A 143 13.16 -7.81 17.33
C GLU A 143 13.63 -8.86 16.33
N ARG A 144 14.91 -8.78 15.93
CA ARG A 144 15.51 -9.84 15.10
C ARG A 144 15.45 -11.16 15.86
N LEU A 145 14.87 -12.18 15.23
CA LEU A 145 14.88 -13.53 15.78
C LEU A 145 16.33 -14.05 15.83
N PRO A 146 16.73 -14.74 16.91
CA PRO A 146 18.03 -15.41 16.98
C PRO A 146 18.19 -16.40 15.83
N GLU A 147 19.34 -16.38 15.17
CA GLU A 147 19.64 -17.26 14.03
C GLU A 147 19.72 -18.75 14.43
N ASP A 148 20.02 -19.03 15.70
CA ASP A 148 20.13 -20.36 16.30
C ASP A 148 18.79 -20.90 16.84
N ARG A 149 17.68 -20.22 16.56
CA ARG A 149 16.36 -20.64 17.02
C ARG A 149 16.04 -22.05 16.48
N PRO A 150 15.63 -23.01 17.34
CA PRO A 150 15.25 -24.35 16.90
C PRO A 150 14.16 -24.31 15.81
N THR A 151 14.38 -25.05 14.72
CA THR A 151 13.47 -25.18 13.57
C THR A 151 12.79 -26.56 13.52
N ASP A 152 12.81 -27.30 14.62
CA ASP A 152 12.22 -28.63 14.80
C ASP A 152 10.70 -28.65 14.60
N VAL A 153 10.05 -27.50 14.75
CA VAL A 153 8.62 -27.29 14.42
C VAL A 153 8.39 -27.21 12.90
N CYS A 154 9.41 -26.78 12.13
CA CYS A 154 9.41 -26.72 10.67
C CYS A 154 10.05 -27.98 10.09
N ALA A 155 9.59 -29.17 10.51
CA ALA A 155 10.02 -30.37 9.81
C ALA A 155 9.49 -30.29 8.36
N PRO A 156 10.33 -30.52 7.33
CA PRO A 156 9.80 -30.81 6.01
C PRO A 156 8.81 -31.96 6.21
N GLY A 157 7.55 -31.79 5.81
CA GLY A 157 6.62 -32.91 5.82
C GLY A 157 7.32 -34.05 5.11
N GLU A 158 7.47 -35.20 5.78
CA GLU A 158 8.06 -36.38 5.15
C GLU A 158 7.40 -36.52 3.77
N PRO A 159 8.18 -36.66 2.69
CA PRO A 159 7.59 -36.82 1.36
C PRO A 159 6.61 -37.99 1.48
N ALA A 160 5.35 -37.77 1.07
CA ALA A 160 4.34 -38.81 1.10
C ALA A 160 4.92 -40.03 0.37
N THR A 161 5.30 -41.06 1.13
CA THR A 161 5.72 -42.34 0.57
C THR A 161 4.55 -42.84 -0.25
N ALA A 162 4.74 -42.93 -1.57
CA ALA A 162 3.77 -43.58 -2.44
C ALA A 162 3.47 -44.96 -1.86
N PRO A 163 2.20 -45.39 -1.78
CA PRO A 163 1.88 -46.71 -1.24
C PRO A 163 2.58 -47.79 -2.08
N GLU A 164 3.50 -48.53 -1.45
CA GLU A 164 4.28 -49.61 -2.07
C GLU A 164 3.50 -50.91 -2.32
N ASP A 165 2.18 -50.93 -2.08
CA ASP A 165 1.37 -52.15 -2.27
C ASP A 165 0.11 -51.87 -3.08
N ALA A 166 0.26 -51.88 -4.40
CA ALA A 166 -0.80 -52.23 -5.33
C ALA A 166 -0.26 -53.27 -6.31
N SER A 167 -0.11 -54.51 -5.82
CA SER A 167 -0.03 -55.72 -6.64
C SER A 167 -1.40 -56.38 -6.74
#